data_AF-A0A814VUK8-F1
#
_entry.id   AF-A0A814VUK8-F1
#
_cell.length_a   1.000
_cell.length_b   1.000
_cell.length_c   1.000
_cell.angle_alpha   90.00
_cell.angle_beta   90.00
_cell.angle_gamma   90.00
#
_symmetry.space_group_name_H-M   'P 1'
#
loop_
_entity.id
_entity.type
_entity.pdbx_description
1 polymer ?
#
loop_
_entity_poly.entity_id
_entity_poly.type
_entity_poly.pdbx_seq_one_letter_code
_entity_poly.pdbx_strand_id
1 'polypeptide(L)' 'AKNIVEEQMKTGEFYGRYIDDIFMTWNRSEEELKKLLEDLNTWHPNIKLDYKIGNSLPFLDVQFTNNNGTLLTSV' A
#
# COMPACT_ATOMS: atom_id res chain seq x y z
N ALA A 1 -11.95 15.84 0.66
CA ALA A 1 -11.47 14.44 0.54
C ALA A 1 -10.25 14.29 1.44
N LYS A 2 -10.18 13.23 2.26
CA LYS A 2 -9.04 13.00 3.17
C LYS A 2 -7.80 12.69 2.32
N ASN A 3 -6.68 13.38 2.56
CA ASN A 3 -5.44 13.15 1.83
C ASN A 3 -4.73 11.93 2.43
N ILE A 4 -4.83 10.78 1.74
CA ILE A 4 -4.29 9.49 2.21
C ILE A 4 -2.77 9.57 2.42
N VAL A 5 -2.06 10.32 1.57
CA VAL A 5 -0.60 10.49 1.64
C VAL A 5 -0.19 11.21 2.93
N GLU A 6 -0.93 12.25 3.33
CA GLU A 6 -0.65 12.99 4.58
C GLU A 6 -0.90 12.16 5.84
N GLU A 7 -1.88 11.25 5.80
CA GLU A 7 -2.15 10.35 6.92
C GLU A 7 -1.07 9.27 7.05
N GLN A 8 -0.58 8.73 5.93
CA GLN A 8 0.50 7.73 5.92
C GLN A 8 1.83 8.31 6.42
N MET A 9 2.13 9.56 6.08
CA MET A 9 3.34 10.24 6.58
C MET A 9 3.31 10.45 8.10
N LYS A 10 2.15 10.57 8.72
CA LYS A 10 2.01 10.75 10.18
C LYS A 10 2.19 9.44 10.96
N THR A 11 1.91 8.31 10.34
CA THR A 11 1.94 6.97 10.97
C THR A 11 3.27 6.24 10.77
N GLY A 12 4.25 6.87 10.10
CA GLY A 12 5.52 6.25 9.75
C GLY A 12 5.38 5.16 8.67
N GLU A 13 4.29 5.19 7.91
CA GLU A 13 4.05 4.27 6.80
C GLU A 13 4.83 4.74 5.56
N PHE A 14 5.41 3.80 4.84
CA PHE A 14 6.02 4.05 3.54
C PHE A 14 4.93 4.11 2.47
N TYR A 15 5.08 5.07 1.55
CA TYR A 15 4.29 5.17 0.33
C TYR A 15 5.23 5.42 -0.85
N GLY A 16 5.18 4.53 -1.84
CA GLY A 16 5.89 4.63 -3.10
C GLY A 16 4.91 4.60 -4.26
N ARG A 17 5.17 5.39 -5.29
CA ARG A 17 4.37 5.40 -6.52
C ARG A 17 5.27 5.58 -7.73
N TYR A 18 5.06 4.75 -8.74
CA TYR A 18 5.69 4.85 -10.06
C TYR A 18 4.61 4.74 -11.13
N ILE A 19 4.26 5.86 -11.76
CA ILE A 19 3.16 5.97 -12.74
C ILE A 19 1.82 5.48 -12.14
N ASP A 20 1.43 4.25 -12.46
CA ASP A 20 0.24 3.54 -12.04
C ASP A 20 0.52 2.48 -10.96
N ASP A 21 1.77 2.05 -10.80
CA ASP A 21 2.17 1.14 -9.72
C ASP A 21 2.29 1.88 -8.39
N ILE A 22 1.60 1.37 -7.37
CA ILE A 22 1.59 1.92 -6.02
C ILE A 22 2.02 0.83 -5.03
N PHE A 23 2.88 1.21 -4.10
CA PHE A 23 3.28 0.37 -2.97
C PHE A 23 3.12 1.15 -1.67
N MET A 24 2.57 0.51 -0.64
CA MET A 24 2.45 1.12 0.68
C MET A 24 2.58 0.10 1.79
N THR A 25 3.07 0.54 2.95
CA THR A 25 2.96 -0.22 4.19
C THR A 25 1.69 0.18 4.95
N TRP A 26 1.21 -0.70 5.80
CA TRP A 26 0.03 -0.48 6.61
C TRP A 26 0.26 -1.00 8.03
N ASN A 27 0.08 -0.12 9.01
CA ASN A 27 0.36 -0.39 10.43
C ASN A 27 -0.92 -0.68 11.24
N ARG A 28 -2.07 -0.84 10.56
CA ARG A 28 -3.37 -1.18 11.20
C ARG A 28 -3.82 -2.58 10.77
N SER A 29 -5.05 -2.95 11.12
CA SER A 29 -5.58 -4.27 10.78
C SER A 29 -5.70 -4.49 9.27
N GLU A 30 -5.54 -5.73 8.83
CA GLU A 30 -5.70 -6.11 7.42
C GLU A 30 -7.16 -5.90 6.97
N GLU A 31 -8.13 -6.08 7.87
CA GLU A 31 -9.55 -5.84 7.62
C GLU A 31 -9.84 -4.37 7.28
N GLU A 32 -9.23 -3.43 8.02
CA GLU A 32 -9.34 -2.00 7.71
C GLU A 32 -8.71 -1.66 6.36
N LEU A 33 -7.59 -2.31 6.01
CA LEU A 33 -6.95 -2.14 4.71
C LEU A 33 -7.84 -2.64 3.57
N LYS A 34 -8.42 -3.84 3.71
CA LYS A 34 -9.33 -4.41 2.71
C LYS A 34 -10.54 -3.51 2.48
N LYS A 35 -11.14 -3.00 3.56
CA LYS A 35 -12.26 -2.06 3.47
C LYS A 35 -11.87 -0.78 2.72
N LEU A 36 -10.70 -0.21 3.01
CA LEU A 36 -10.19 0.95 2.30
C LEU A 36 -10.01 0.68 0.80
N LEU A 37 -9.44 -0.48 0.44
CA LEU A 37 -9.20 -0.87 -0.95
C LEU A 37 -10.51 -1.14 -1.71
N GLU A 38 -11.52 -1.71 -1.04
CA GLU A 38 -12.86 -1.86 -1.57
C GLU A 38 -13.52 -0.50 -1.83
N ASP A 39 -13.48 0.42 -0.85
CA ASP A 39 -14.01 1.78 -0.99
C ASP A 39 -13.34 2.51 -2.17
N LEU A 40 -12.01 2.44 -2.28
CA LEU A 40 -11.25 3.02 -3.40
C LEU A 40 -11.65 2.42 -4.76
N ASN A 41 -11.91 1.12 -4.80
CA ASN A 41 -12.41 0.43 -5.99
C ASN A 41 -13.83 0.86 -6.41
N THR A 42 -14.57 1.54 -5.55
CA THR A 42 -15.87 2.15 -5.90
C THR A 42 -15.78 3.61 -6.36
N TRP A 43 -14.64 4.26 -6.15
CA TRP A 43 -14.49 5.70 -6.33
C TRP A 43 -14.63 6.15 -7.78
N HIS A 44 -14.15 5.37 -8.75
CA HIS A 44 -14.24 5.70 -10.17
C HIS A 44 -14.88 4.54 -10.96
N PRO A 45 -15.87 4.81 -11.83
CA PRO A 45 -16.66 3.75 -12.48
C PRO A 45 -15.83 2.85 -13.39
N ASN A 46 -14.76 3.39 -13.98
CA ASN A 46 -13.94 2.70 -14.99
C ASN A 46 -12.53 2.36 -14.52
N ILE A 47 -12.16 2.67 -13.27
CA ILE A 47 -10.83 2.37 -12.74
C ILE A 47 -10.99 1.40 -11.58
N LYS A 48 -10.35 0.23 -11.70
CA LYS A 48 -10.27 -0.77 -10.65
C LYS A 48 -8.81 -0.95 -10.25
N LEU A 49 -8.57 -0.93 -8.95
CA LEU A 49 -7.30 -1.27 -8.33
C LEU A 49 -7.21 -2.80 -8.25
N ASP A 50 -6.25 -3.36 -8.97
CA ASP A 50 -5.73 -4.69 -8.68
C ASP A 50 -4.67 -4.57 -7.57
N TYR A 51 -4.75 -5.40 -6.54
CA TYR A 51 -3.90 -5.27 -5.36
C TYR A 51 -3.51 -6.63 -4.79
N LYS A 52 -2.34 -6.65 -4.13
CA LYS A 52 -1.85 -7.78 -3.35
C LYS A 52 -1.46 -7.29 -1.97
N ILE A 53 -1.82 -8.06 -0.94
CA ILE A 53 -1.46 -7.80 0.45
C ILE A 53 -0.60 -8.98 0.90
N GLY A 54 0.53 -8.67 1.54
CA GLY A 54 1.42 -9.69 2.06
C GLY A 54 2.64 -9.11 2.76
N ASN A 55 3.34 -9.97 3.50
CA ASN A 55 4.57 -9.58 4.21
C ASN A 55 5.77 -9.44 3.27
N SER A 56 5.72 -10.02 2.07
CA SER A 56 6.79 -9.89 1.08
C SER A 56 6.16 -9.70 -0.30
N LEU A 57 6.45 -8.58 -0.94
CA LEU A 57 5.88 -8.19 -2.22
C LEU A 57 6.94 -7.52 -3.11
N PRO A 58 6.96 -7.83 -4.42
CA PRO A 58 7.78 -7.10 -5.37
C PRO A 58 7.16 -5.74 -5.67
N PHE A 59 8.00 -4.73 -5.87
CA PHE A 59 7.63 -3.43 -6.41
C PHE A 59 8.75 -2.93 -7.33
N LEU A 60 8.44 -2.78 -8.62
CA LEU A 60 9.43 -2.61 -9.68
C LEU A 60 10.47 -3.75 -9.64
N ASP A 61 11.76 -3.42 -9.70
CA ASP A 61 12.87 -4.38 -9.66
C ASP A 61 13.38 -4.65 -8.22
N VAL A 62 12.55 -4.39 -7.19
CA VAL A 62 12.94 -4.54 -5.78
C VAL A 62 11.93 -5.42 -5.04
N GLN A 63 12.43 -6.41 -4.30
CA GLN A 63 11.62 -7.21 -3.38
C GLN A 63 11.61 -6.55 -2.01
N PHE A 64 10.41 -6.21 -1.51
CA PHE A 64 10.22 -5.69 -0.16
C PHE A 64 9.77 -6.81 0.77
N THR A 65 10.33 -6.87 1.97
CA THR A 65 9.93 -7.83 3.01
C THR A 65 9.80 -7.14 4.36
N ASN A 66 8.62 -7.24 4.97
CA ASN A 66 8.39 -6.84 6.34
C ASN A 66 8.88 -7.93 7.30
N ASN A 67 9.97 -7.66 8.00
CA ASN A 67 10.51 -8.49 9.06
C ASN A 67 10.14 -7.89 10.42
N ASN A 68 8.91 -8.18 10.90
CA ASN A 68 8.39 -7.77 12.20
C ASN A 68 8.51 -6.25 12.46
N GLY A 69 8.10 -5.43 11.50
CA GLY A 69 8.14 -3.96 11.57
C GLY A 69 9.40 -3.34 10.98
N THR A 70 10.40 -4.15 10.62
CA THR A 70 11.57 -3.67 9.85
C THR A 70 11.38 -3.99 8.38
N LEU A 71 11.32 -2.96 7.53
CA LEU A 71 11.22 -3.13 6.09
C LEU A 71 12.61 -3.40 5.48
N LEU A 72 12.79 -4.59 4.93
CA LEU A 72 14.01 -5.01 4.23
C LEU A 72 13.80 -4.97 2.71
N THR A 73 14.86 -4.71 1.96
CA THR A 73 14.85 -4.68 0.49
C THR A 73 15.95 -5.56 -0.08
N SER A 74 15.69 -6.22 -1.20
CA SER A 74 16.68 -6.96 -1.99
C SER A 74 16.43 -6.76 -3.48
N VAL A 75 17.51 -6.78 -4.26
CA VAL A 75 17.52 -6.75 -5.73
C VAL A 75 17.85 -8.11 -6.31
#